data_AF-A0A1H5GNR6-F1
#
_entry.id   AF-A0A1H5GNR6-F1
#
_cell.length_a   1.000
_cell.length_b   1.000
_cell.length_c   1.000
_cell.angle_alpha   90.00
_cell.angle_beta   90.00
_cell.angle_gamma   90.00
#
_symmetry.space_group_name_H-M   'P 1'
#
loop_
_entity.id
_entity.type
_entity.pdbx_description
1 polymer ?
#
loop_
_entity_poly.entity_id
_entity_poly.type
_entity_poly.pdbx_seq_one_letter_code
_entity_poly.pdbx_strand_id
1 'polypeptide(L)'
;MNIKKIINKKQATIDELFTCLEEIKNSGDIFILKMDGERENNQNTIMITFPKSNKEMIRHDGESLKVLIKKALSDYIRNNN
;
A
#
# COMPACT_ATOMS: atom_id res chain seq x y z
N MET A 1 15.43 0.18 -0.83
CA MET A 1 14.97 1.35 -1.61
C MET A 1 14.37 2.42 -0.68
N ASN A 2 14.35 3.72 -1.04
CA ASN A 2 13.76 4.76 -0.16
C ASN A 2 12.29 5.02 -0.54
N ILE A 3 11.38 4.35 0.17
CA ILE A 3 9.92 4.45 -0.04
C ILE A 3 9.44 5.91 0.06
N LYS A 4 9.96 6.69 1.04
CA LYS A 4 9.59 8.12 1.22
C LYS A 4 9.91 8.95 -0.03
N LYS A 5 11.04 8.68 -0.69
CA LYS A 5 11.44 9.38 -1.94
C LYS A 5 10.49 9.10 -3.10
N ILE A 6 10.03 7.85 -3.23
CA ILE A 6 9.17 7.43 -4.35
C ILE A 6 7.73 7.96 -4.17
N ILE A 7 7.16 7.88 -2.97
CA ILE A 7 5.78 8.37 -2.73
C ILE A 7 5.66 9.87 -3.02
N ASN A 8 6.66 10.65 -2.61
CA ASN A 8 6.70 12.10 -2.78
C ASN A 8 7.05 12.54 -4.20
N LYS A 9 7.42 11.62 -5.10
CA LYS A 9 7.63 11.92 -6.52
C LYS A 9 6.29 12.31 -7.14
N LYS A 10 6.26 13.50 -7.75
CA LYS A 10 5.10 14.06 -8.47
C LYS A 10 4.53 13.06 -9.47
N GLN A 11 5.42 12.38 -10.20
CA GLN A 11 5.07 11.38 -11.21
C GLN A 11 5.70 10.01 -10.92
N ALA A 12 5.44 9.43 -9.74
CA ALA A 12 5.77 8.02 -9.49
C ALA A 12 5.03 7.11 -10.50
N THR A 13 5.71 6.14 -11.10
CA THR A 13 5.06 5.12 -11.95
C THR A 13 4.37 4.08 -11.07
N ILE A 14 3.51 3.25 -11.66
CA ILE A 14 2.87 2.16 -10.91
C ILE A 14 3.90 1.10 -10.49
N ASP A 15 4.86 0.79 -11.37
CA ASP A 15 5.93 -0.17 -11.07
C ASP A 15 6.80 0.30 -9.91
N GLU A 16 7.19 1.58 -9.87
CA GLU A 16 7.94 2.16 -8.75
C GLU A 16 7.18 2.00 -7.41
N LEU A 17 5.84 2.11 -7.45
CA LEU A 17 5.00 1.94 -6.28
C LEU A 17 4.86 0.46 -5.88
N PHE A 18 4.78 -0.46 -6.84
CA PHE A 18 4.78 -1.90 -6.56
C PHE A 18 6.12 -2.37 -5.97
N THR A 19 7.25 -1.90 -6.50
CA THR A 19 8.56 -2.17 -5.88
C THR A 19 8.59 -1.68 -4.42
N CYS A 20 7.89 -0.58 -4.09
CA CYS A 20 7.80 -0.11 -2.70
C CYS A 20 6.97 -1.04 -1.82
N LEU A 21 5.92 -1.67 -2.35
CA LEU A 21 5.15 -2.69 -1.64
C LEU A 21 5.97 -3.97 -1.41
N GLU A 22 6.88 -4.31 -2.30
CA GLU A 22 7.78 -5.46 -2.11
C GLU A 22 8.69 -5.28 -0.87
N GLU A 23 9.06 -4.06 -0.52
CA GLU A 23 9.85 -3.79 0.70
C GLU A 23 9.08 -4.13 2.00
N ILE A 24 7.74 -4.18 1.96
CA ILE A 24 6.92 -4.63 3.10
C ILE A 24 7.24 -6.10 3.43
N LYS A 25 7.42 -6.94 2.41
CA LYS A 25 7.81 -8.35 2.57
C LYS A 25 9.12 -8.48 3.35
N ASN A 26 10.09 -7.60 3.10
CA ASN A 26 11.39 -7.62 3.78
C ASN A 26 11.27 -7.34 5.29
N SER A 27 10.18 -6.69 5.72
CA SER A 27 9.87 -6.46 7.14
C SER A 27 9.13 -7.64 7.79
N GLY A 28 8.73 -8.65 7.01
CA GLY A 28 7.90 -9.77 7.47
C GLY A 28 6.41 -9.44 7.59
N ASP A 29 6.01 -8.26 7.12
CA ASP A 29 4.62 -7.83 7.01
C ASP A 29 4.04 -8.27 5.66
N ILE A 30 2.71 -8.20 5.52
CA ILE A 30 1.99 -8.72 4.36
C ILE A 30 1.17 -7.59 3.75
N PHE A 31 1.31 -7.38 2.43
CA PHE A 31 0.36 -6.56 1.68
C PHE A 31 -0.55 -7.45 0.82
N ILE A 32 -1.80 -7.01 0.65
CA ILE A 32 -2.81 -7.67 -0.18
C ILE A 32 -3.42 -6.61 -1.09
N LEU A 33 -3.48 -6.89 -2.38
CA LEU A 33 -4.24 -6.12 -3.36
C LEU A 33 -5.39 -6.98 -3.89
N LYS A 34 -6.62 -6.49 -3.74
CA LYS A 34 -7.83 -7.10 -4.29
C LYS A 34 -8.41 -6.18 -5.36
N MET A 35 -8.79 -6.74 -6.49
CA MET A 35 -9.54 -6.08 -7.56
C MET A 35 -10.88 -6.81 -7.71
N ASP A 36 -11.99 -6.12 -7.47
CA ASP A 36 -13.34 -6.66 -7.35
C ASP A 36 -14.22 -6.09 -8.48
N GLY A 37 -14.34 -6.83 -9.57
CA GLY A 37 -15.04 -6.38 -10.79
C GLY A 37 -16.56 -6.34 -10.68
N GLU A 38 -17.14 -6.98 -9.65
CA GLU A 38 -18.58 -6.95 -9.39
C GLU A 38 -19.04 -5.64 -8.73
N ARG A 39 -18.11 -4.86 -8.17
CA ARG A 39 -18.45 -3.60 -7.49
C ARG A 39 -18.54 -2.45 -8.49
N GLU A 40 -19.58 -1.63 -8.37
CA GLU A 40 -19.69 -0.39 -9.14
C GLU A 40 -18.75 0.71 -8.60
N ASN A 41 -18.47 0.71 -7.30
CA ASN A 41 -17.61 1.69 -6.61
C ASN A 41 -16.59 0.97 -5.73
N ASN A 42 -15.42 1.59 -5.48
CA ASN A 42 -14.38 1.01 -4.61
C ASN A 42 -13.97 -0.42 -5.01
N GLN A 43 -13.74 -0.61 -6.31
CA GLN A 43 -13.36 -1.88 -6.91
C GLN A 43 -12.02 -2.41 -6.42
N ASN A 44 -11.13 -1.53 -5.95
CA ASN A 44 -9.81 -1.91 -5.49
C ASN A 44 -9.71 -1.78 -3.97
N THR A 45 -9.15 -2.79 -3.33
CA THR A 45 -8.82 -2.77 -1.91
C THR A 45 -7.33 -3.08 -1.74
N ILE A 46 -6.62 -2.24 -0.99
CA ILE A 46 -5.28 -2.54 -0.49
C ILE A 46 -5.34 -2.72 1.01
N MET A 47 -4.71 -3.78 1.50
CA MET A 47 -4.55 -4.05 2.92
C MET A 47 -3.09 -4.31 3.24
N ILE A 48 -2.63 -3.88 4.42
CA ILE A 48 -1.35 -4.26 4.99
C ILE A 48 -1.59 -4.77 6.41
N THR A 49 -1.21 -6.02 6.66
CA THR A 49 -1.33 -6.66 7.98
C THR A 49 0.05 -6.86 8.59
N PHE A 50 0.11 -6.85 9.92
CA PHE A 50 1.36 -6.89 10.68
C PHE A 50 1.44 -8.13 11.59
N PRO A 51 1.76 -9.34 11.08
CA PRO A 51 1.63 -10.58 11.84
C PRO A 51 2.48 -10.64 13.12
N LYS A 52 3.57 -9.88 13.18
CA LYS A 52 4.53 -9.88 14.29
C LYS A 52 4.31 -8.73 15.28
N SER A 53 3.24 -7.94 15.14
CA SER A 53 2.97 -6.79 16.01
C SER A 53 1.48 -6.62 16.29
N ASN A 54 1.13 -5.90 17.35
CA ASN A 54 -0.26 -5.57 17.68
C ASN A 54 -0.76 -4.31 16.93
N LYS A 55 -0.14 -3.96 15.79
CA LYS A 55 -0.56 -2.82 14.98
C LYS A 55 -1.87 -3.13 14.26
N GLU A 56 -2.75 -2.13 14.21
CA GLU A 56 -3.96 -2.23 13.40
C GLU A 56 -3.61 -2.40 11.91
N MET A 57 -4.42 -3.19 11.22
CA MET A 57 -4.31 -3.37 9.78
C MET A 57 -4.55 -2.04 9.07
N ILE A 58 -3.69 -1.72 8.10
CA ILE A 58 -3.95 -0.62 7.17
C ILE A 58 -4.89 -1.13 6.09
N ARG A 59 -5.96 -0.39 5.80
CA ARG A 59 -6.90 -0.73 4.73
C ARG A 59 -7.36 0.52 4.00
N HIS A 60 -7.30 0.48 2.67
CA HIS A 60 -7.83 1.51 1.79
C HIS A 60 -8.64 0.87 0.67
N ASP A 61 -9.85 1.39 0.46
CA ASP A 61 -10.77 1.02 -0.62
C ASP A 61 -10.89 2.20 -1.60
N GLY A 62 -10.98 1.94 -2.91
CA GLY A 62 -11.11 3.00 -3.93
C GLY A 62 -10.99 2.54 -5.38
N GLU A 63 -10.99 3.49 -6.31
CA GLU A 63 -10.92 3.22 -7.76
C GLU A 63 -9.50 3.33 -8.30
N SER A 64 -8.74 4.34 -7.86
CA SER A 64 -7.38 4.57 -8.37
C SER A 64 -6.35 3.77 -7.59
N LEU A 65 -5.86 2.69 -8.20
CA LEU A 65 -4.81 1.85 -7.63
C LEU A 65 -3.59 2.68 -7.18
N LYS A 66 -3.16 3.63 -8.02
CA LYS A 66 -2.03 4.51 -7.71
C LYS A 66 -2.24 5.33 -6.43
N VAL A 67 -3.45 5.86 -6.23
CA VAL A 67 -3.80 6.63 -5.03
C VAL A 67 -3.84 5.71 -3.80
N LEU A 68 -4.42 4.52 -3.94
CA LEU A 68 -4.51 3.54 -2.85
C LEU A 68 -3.12 3.08 -2.39
N ILE A 69 -2.22 2.75 -3.32
CA ILE A 69 -0.85 2.32 -2.96
C ILE A 69 -0.13 3.44 -2.22
N LYS A 70 -0.23 4.69 -2.71
CA LYS A 70 0.39 5.84 -2.04
C LYS A 70 -0.15 6.02 -0.61
N LYS A 71 -1.47 5.97 -0.42
CA LYS A 71 -2.10 6.06 0.92
C LYS A 71 -1.61 4.94 1.84
N ALA A 72 -1.65 3.69 1.36
CA ALA A 72 -1.22 2.53 2.15
C ALA A 72 0.26 2.61 2.56
N LEU A 73 1.15 2.98 1.64
CA LEU A 73 2.58 3.14 1.95
C LEU A 73 2.83 4.33 2.88
N SER A 74 2.09 5.44 2.73
CA SER A 74 2.17 6.58 3.65
C SER A 74 1.78 6.20 5.07
N ASP A 75 0.71 5.42 5.24
CA ASP A 75 0.28 4.89 6.54
C ASP A 75 1.30 3.90 7.10
N TYR A 76 1.84 3.03 6.26
CA TYR A 76 2.86 2.06 6.65
C TYR A 76 4.12 2.74 7.17
N ILE A 77 4.56 3.81 6.51
CA ILE A 77 5.68 4.63 6.99
C ILE A 77 5.35 5.28 8.33
N ARG A 78 4.14 5.83 8.50
CA ARG A 78 3.72 6.48 9.76
C ARG A 78 3.68 5.49 10.93
N ASN A 79 3.21 4.27 10.69
CA ASN A 79 3.12 3.23 11.72
C ASN A 79 4.48 2.59 12.07
N ASN A 80 5.53 2.84 11.30
CA ASN A 80 6.86 2.23 11.46
C ASN A 80 8.00 3.23 11.73
N ASN A 81 7.72 4.53 11.89
CA ASN A 81 8.66 5.47 12.56
C ASN A 81 8.21 5.69 14.00
#